data_AF-A0A553N356-F1
#
_entry.id   AF-A0A553N356-F1
#
_cell.length_a   1.000
_cell.length_b   1.000
_cell.length_c   1.000
_cell.angle_alpha   90.00
_cell.angle_beta   90.00
_cell.angle_gamma   90.00
#
_symmetry.space_group_name_H-M   'P 1'
#
loop_
_entity.id
_entity.type
_entity.pdbx_description
1 polymer ?
#
loop_
_entity_poly.entity_id
_entity_poly.type
_entity_poly.pdbx_seq_one_letter_code
_entity_poly.pdbx_strand_id
1 'polypeptide(L)'
;MSGKIKSRSAANADTISGNVSCDERILRDCHQMYIDPDSGLIKIAQTVGVTLLPPRKKITVMLMGNHSAGKSSFINWYVEEHIQRTGVAIETQGFSFVTSGRKRESLTGNATLHLYPHFKPLQEFKGVSEYLGTEICTSRQKRFSLVTFVDTPGLVDGDMKYPFDVDQAILWLGELCDLILVFFDPMGQALCKRTLNIVERLNEKQGDRLRFYLSKADEAGGESDRQIDEVCRTIEKTINQTVQNTLNSLEKDCNLITEAVTETLQNDRQCSKDNRRARFKGCCLGMMGFIVPLLLLTVLVLGSLSKEVLVLMLGDAGTEALSLYVAPAVKAFESLSVDAQLYSCGGLVFLSFIFLLLARFSFRTKSTLSGKQKRQLQEKLEYVQEVVKSKKKHLYEEYLRQSVGDQDMN
;
A
#
# COMPACT_ATOMS: atom_id res chain seq x y z
N MET A 1 -33.70 -22.02 19.46
CA MET A 1 -32.87 -22.68 18.43
C MET A 1 -32.18 -21.57 17.63
N SER A 2 -30.90 -21.30 17.91
CA SER A 2 -30.15 -20.21 17.27
C SER A 2 -28.94 -20.81 16.57
N GLY A 3 -28.95 -20.76 15.24
CA GLY A 3 -27.90 -21.29 14.38
C GLY A 3 -26.68 -20.37 14.36
N LYS A 4 -25.57 -20.85 14.91
CA LYS A 4 -24.25 -20.22 14.77
C LYS A 4 -23.76 -20.35 13.32
N ILE A 5 -23.63 -19.22 12.63
CA ILE A 5 -22.93 -19.12 11.35
C ILE A 5 -21.42 -19.28 11.64
N LYS A 6 -20.85 -20.42 11.23
CA LYS A 6 -19.39 -20.63 11.21
C LYS A 6 -18.81 -19.82 10.05
N SER A 7 -17.98 -18.82 10.39
CA SER A 7 -17.03 -18.19 9.48
C SER A 7 -16.13 -19.28 8.87
N ARG A 8 -16.15 -19.41 7.54
CA ARG A 8 -15.19 -20.23 6.79
C ARG A 8 -13.86 -19.49 6.75
N SER A 9 -13.03 -19.71 7.76
CA SER A 9 -11.61 -19.39 7.72
C SER A 9 -10.94 -20.16 6.58
N ALA A 10 -10.02 -19.49 5.88
CA ALA A 10 -9.33 -19.97 4.68
C ALA A 10 -8.72 -21.36 4.90
N ALA A 11 -9.29 -22.38 4.26
CA ALA A 11 -8.86 -23.78 4.34
C ALA A 11 -7.61 -24.09 3.49
N ASN A 12 -6.64 -23.18 3.45
CA ASN A 12 -5.40 -23.34 2.68
C ASN A 12 -4.13 -23.29 3.54
N ALA A 13 -4.25 -23.32 4.88
CA ALA A 13 -3.10 -23.54 5.75
C ALA A 13 -2.70 -25.03 5.77
N ASP A 14 -1.45 -25.26 5.40
CA ASP A 14 -0.55 -26.30 5.90
C ASP A 14 -0.87 -27.77 5.60
N THR A 15 -0.39 -28.22 4.44
CA THR A 15 0.36 -29.49 4.29
C THR A 15 0.92 -29.54 2.86
N ILE A 16 2.16 -29.09 2.67
CA ILE A 16 2.86 -29.19 1.39
C ILE A 16 3.80 -30.40 1.46
N SER A 17 3.35 -31.54 0.92
CA SER A 17 4.12 -32.80 0.85
C SER A 17 5.01 -32.86 -0.39
N GLY A 18 5.94 -31.91 -0.52
CA GLY A 18 6.98 -31.89 -1.55
C GLY A 18 7.96 -30.75 -1.28
N ASN A 19 9.26 -30.96 -1.49
CA ASN A 19 10.31 -29.98 -1.22
C ASN A 19 9.99 -28.65 -1.91
N VAL A 20 9.57 -27.66 -1.12
CA VAL A 20 9.28 -26.29 -1.58
C VAL A 20 10.61 -25.61 -1.87
N SER A 21 10.75 -24.99 -3.05
CA SER A 21 11.97 -24.23 -3.37
C SER A 21 12.15 -23.05 -2.42
N CYS A 22 13.40 -22.65 -2.15
CA CYS A 22 13.68 -21.54 -1.25
C CYS A 22 13.01 -20.23 -1.75
N ASP A 23 13.05 -19.96 -3.06
CA ASP A 23 12.36 -18.82 -3.67
C ASP A 23 10.84 -18.85 -3.51
N GLU A 24 10.20 -20.02 -3.64
CA GLU A 24 8.76 -20.20 -3.38
C GLU A 24 8.41 -19.89 -1.92
N ARG A 25 9.28 -20.31 -0.98
CA ARG A 25 9.13 -19.97 0.43
C ARG A 25 9.31 -18.46 0.67
N ILE A 26 10.34 -17.84 0.10
CA ILE A 26 10.60 -16.41 0.25
C ILE A 26 9.41 -15.59 -0.24
N LEU A 27 8.94 -15.82 -1.47
CA LEU A 27 7.81 -15.06 -2.02
C LEU A 27 6.51 -15.28 -1.22
N ARG A 28 6.28 -16.50 -0.74
CA ARG A 28 5.13 -16.82 0.11
C ARG A 28 5.20 -16.09 1.46
N ASP A 29 6.36 -16.10 2.10
CA ASP A 29 6.55 -15.51 3.42
C ASP A 29 6.52 -13.97 3.33
N CYS A 30 7.12 -13.38 2.29
CA CYS A 30 6.95 -11.97 1.93
C CYS A 30 5.47 -11.62 1.76
N HIS A 31 4.73 -12.36 0.94
CA HIS A 31 3.31 -12.09 0.77
C HIS A 31 2.53 -12.19 2.09
N GLN A 32 2.80 -13.20 2.91
CA GLN A 32 2.12 -13.38 4.21
C GLN A 32 2.37 -12.21 5.16
N MET A 33 3.58 -11.64 5.18
CA MET A 33 3.89 -10.44 5.99
C MET A 33 3.04 -9.22 5.63
N TYR A 34 2.57 -9.11 4.37
CA TYR A 34 1.67 -8.03 3.96
C TYR A 34 0.23 -8.27 4.38
N ILE A 35 -0.27 -9.50 4.21
CA ILE A 35 -1.70 -9.84 4.34
C ILE A 35 -2.10 -10.35 5.73
N ASP A 36 -1.15 -10.50 6.66
CA ASP A 36 -1.41 -11.03 8.00
C ASP A 36 -2.59 -10.31 8.69
N PRO A 37 -3.61 -11.04 9.19
CA PRO A 37 -4.82 -10.44 9.72
C PRO A 37 -4.58 -9.58 10.97
N ASP A 38 -3.59 -9.88 11.79
CA ASP A 38 -3.40 -9.14 13.04
C ASP A 38 -2.35 -8.03 12.88
N SER A 39 -1.21 -8.36 12.26
CA SER A 39 -0.04 -7.47 12.17
C SER A 39 0.46 -7.25 10.74
N GLY A 40 -0.39 -7.45 9.72
CA GLY A 40 0.00 -7.28 8.32
C GLY A 40 0.40 -5.84 7.98
N LEU A 41 1.44 -5.69 7.16
CA LEU A 41 1.96 -4.38 6.74
C LEU A 41 0.88 -3.51 6.10
N ILE A 42 -0.06 -4.10 5.36
CA ILE A 42 -1.18 -3.37 4.74
C ILE A 42 -2.06 -2.70 5.81
N LYS A 43 -2.39 -3.41 6.89
CA LYS A 43 -3.21 -2.86 7.98
C LYS A 43 -2.48 -1.77 8.74
N ILE A 44 -1.17 -1.96 8.98
CA ILE A 44 -0.34 -0.96 9.65
C ILE A 44 -0.25 0.30 8.78
N ALA A 45 0.04 0.16 7.49
CA ALA A 45 0.09 1.27 6.54
C ALA A 45 -1.24 2.03 6.46
N GLN A 46 -2.38 1.34 6.44
CA GLN A 46 -3.70 1.98 6.44
C GLN A 46 -3.95 2.84 7.68
N THR A 47 -3.39 2.48 8.85
CA THR A 47 -3.55 3.33 10.06
C THR A 47 -2.82 4.66 9.99
N VAL A 48 -1.85 4.80 9.07
CA VAL A 48 -1.11 6.04 8.83
C VAL A 48 -1.41 6.64 7.45
N GLY A 49 -2.48 6.19 6.78
CA GLY A 49 -2.91 6.72 5.49
C GLY A 49 -2.05 6.29 4.30
N VAL A 50 -1.23 5.24 4.45
CA VAL A 50 -0.40 4.68 3.37
C VAL A 50 -1.11 3.47 2.76
N THR A 51 -1.19 3.40 1.44
CA THR A 51 -1.77 2.27 0.71
C THR A 51 -0.64 1.41 0.15
N LEU A 52 -0.60 0.14 0.56
CA LEU A 52 0.36 -0.85 0.07
C LEU A 52 -0.35 -1.96 -0.70
N LEU A 53 0.32 -2.52 -1.71
CA LEU A 53 -0.14 -3.68 -2.45
C LEU A 53 0.69 -4.91 -2.03
N PRO A 54 0.06 -6.08 -1.83
CA PRO A 54 0.81 -7.28 -1.50
C PRO A 54 1.63 -7.74 -2.71
N PRO A 55 2.86 -8.24 -2.51
CA PRO A 55 3.69 -8.75 -3.60
C PRO A 55 3.07 -10.01 -4.23
N ARG A 56 3.32 -10.22 -5.52
CA ARG A 56 2.88 -11.44 -6.22
C ARG A 56 3.71 -12.64 -5.78
N LYS A 57 3.08 -13.81 -5.75
CA LYS A 57 3.75 -15.09 -5.39
C LYS A 57 4.38 -15.80 -6.58
N LYS A 58 4.02 -15.39 -7.80
CA LYS A 58 4.44 -15.99 -9.06
C LYS A 58 4.71 -14.90 -10.08
N ILE A 59 5.65 -15.15 -10.98
CA ILE A 59 5.81 -14.34 -12.18
C ILE A 59 4.78 -14.77 -13.22
N THR A 60 4.35 -13.81 -14.04
CA THR A 60 3.49 -14.08 -15.19
C THR A 60 4.32 -13.99 -16.48
N VAL A 61 4.33 -15.08 -17.23
CA VAL A 61 5.05 -15.20 -18.50
C VAL A 61 4.03 -15.38 -19.62
N MET A 62 3.93 -14.41 -20.53
CA MET A 62 3.05 -14.49 -21.69
C MET A 62 3.76 -15.12 -22.87
N LEU A 63 3.11 -16.07 -23.53
CA LEU A 63 3.58 -16.66 -24.78
C LEU A 63 2.72 -16.16 -25.92
N MET A 64 3.34 -15.48 -26.87
CA MET A 64 2.70 -15.02 -28.09
C MET A 64 3.46 -15.48 -29.32
N GLY A 65 2.81 -15.46 -30.47
CA GLY A 65 3.40 -15.96 -31.70
C GLY A 65 2.35 -16.27 -32.75
N ASN A 66 2.82 -16.53 -33.96
CA ASN A 66 1.95 -16.93 -35.05
C ASN A 66 1.21 -18.26 -34.75
N HIS A 67 0.24 -18.55 -35.59
CA HIS A 67 -0.45 -19.82 -35.57
C HIS A 67 0.52 -21.00 -35.71
N SER A 68 0.35 -22.03 -34.87
CA SER A 68 1.20 -23.23 -34.83
C SER A 68 2.69 -23.01 -34.49
N ALA A 69 3.06 -21.88 -33.90
CA ALA A 69 4.43 -21.57 -33.42
C ALA A 69 4.96 -22.44 -32.26
N GLY A 70 4.23 -23.47 -31.83
CA GLY A 70 4.64 -24.32 -30.72
C GLY A 70 4.46 -23.73 -29.30
N LYS A 71 3.65 -22.68 -29.12
CA LYS A 71 3.38 -22.06 -27.80
C LYS A 71 2.89 -23.07 -26.74
N SER A 72 1.77 -23.74 -27.02
CA SER A 72 1.18 -24.73 -26.11
C SER A 72 2.05 -25.98 -25.97
N SER A 73 2.80 -26.34 -27.02
CA SER A 73 3.79 -27.43 -26.98
C SER A 73 4.94 -27.10 -26.03
N PHE A 74 5.44 -25.86 -26.05
CA PHE A 74 6.46 -25.40 -25.12
C PHE A 74 5.96 -25.45 -23.67
N ILE A 75 4.72 -25.04 -23.40
CA ILE A 75 4.16 -25.11 -22.03
C ILE A 75 4.10 -26.55 -21.54
N ASN A 76 3.56 -27.48 -22.35
CA ASN A 76 3.54 -28.90 -21.99
C ASN A 76 4.96 -29.45 -21.74
N TRP A 77 5.94 -29.09 -22.58
CA TRP A 77 7.33 -29.48 -22.41
C TRP A 77 7.97 -28.90 -21.14
N TYR A 78 7.72 -27.62 -20.85
CA TYR A 78 8.27 -26.94 -19.68
C TYR A 78 7.77 -27.60 -18.40
N VAL A 79 6.47 -27.84 -18.35
CA VAL A 79 5.78 -28.41 -17.20
C VAL A 79 5.97 -29.93 -17.08
N GLU A 80 6.42 -30.60 -18.15
CA GLU A 80 6.56 -32.07 -18.26
C GLU A 80 5.24 -32.82 -18.02
N GLU A 81 4.13 -32.16 -18.31
CA GLU A 81 2.79 -32.74 -18.23
C GLU A 81 2.00 -32.37 -19.49
N HIS A 82 1.17 -33.30 -19.97
CA HIS A 82 0.28 -33.03 -21.09
C HIS A 82 -0.99 -32.31 -20.60
N ILE A 83 -0.93 -30.98 -20.57
CA ILE A 83 -1.99 -30.11 -20.03
C ILE A 83 -2.87 -29.60 -21.17
N GLN A 84 -2.26 -28.99 -22.18
CA GLN A 84 -2.95 -28.44 -23.33
C GLN A 84 -2.95 -29.43 -24.49
N ARG A 85 -4.03 -29.47 -25.27
CA ARG A 85 -4.07 -30.27 -26.50
C ARG A 85 -3.16 -29.64 -27.54
N THR A 86 -2.36 -30.46 -28.23
CA THR A 86 -1.44 -30.03 -29.29
C THR A 86 -1.72 -30.80 -30.56
N GLY A 87 -1.43 -30.22 -31.73
CA GLY A 87 -1.52 -30.90 -33.03
C GLY A 87 -2.74 -30.57 -33.90
N VAL A 88 -3.71 -29.78 -33.41
CA VAL A 88 -4.85 -29.30 -34.22
C VAL A 88 -4.78 -27.78 -34.36
N ALA A 89 -4.83 -27.28 -35.59
CA ALA A 89 -4.66 -25.87 -35.92
C ALA A 89 -5.62 -24.92 -35.16
N ILE A 90 -6.92 -25.20 -35.07
CA ILE A 90 -7.93 -24.15 -34.84
C ILE A 90 -8.34 -23.98 -33.35
N GLU A 91 -7.78 -24.77 -32.42
CA GLU A 91 -8.37 -24.91 -31.07
C GLU A 91 -8.15 -23.70 -30.14
N THR A 92 -6.99 -23.04 -30.16
CA THR A 92 -6.68 -21.95 -29.21
C THR A 92 -7.28 -20.62 -29.68
N GLN A 93 -8.60 -20.46 -29.52
CA GLN A 93 -9.30 -19.19 -29.81
C GLN A 93 -9.34 -18.22 -28.62
N GLY A 94 -8.88 -18.67 -27.45
CA GLY A 94 -8.92 -17.92 -26.20
C GLY A 94 -7.58 -17.91 -25.45
N PHE A 95 -7.54 -17.20 -24.34
CA PHE A 95 -6.39 -17.18 -23.44
C PHE A 95 -6.45 -18.35 -22.47
N SER A 96 -5.33 -19.06 -22.32
CA SER A 96 -5.21 -20.15 -21.35
C SER A 96 -4.13 -19.80 -20.31
N PHE A 97 -4.54 -19.68 -19.06
CA PHE A 97 -3.65 -19.51 -17.93
C PHE A 97 -3.20 -20.88 -17.42
N VAL A 98 -1.91 -21.14 -17.40
CA VAL A 98 -1.39 -22.43 -16.90
C VAL A 98 -0.57 -22.18 -15.64
N THR A 99 -0.98 -22.79 -14.53
CA THR A 99 -0.36 -22.53 -13.22
C THR A 99 -0.24 -23.79 -12.36
N SER A 100 0.76 -23.82 -11.48
CA SER A 100 0.90 -24.90 -10.49
C SER A 100 -0.08 -24.74 -9.33
N GLY A 101 -0.68 -25.85 -8.89
CA GLY A 101 -1.59 -25.93 -7.75
C GLY A 101 -1.53 -27.27 -7.03
N ARG A 102 -2.43 -27.48 -6.05
CA ARG A 102 -2.44 -28.70 -5.20
C ARG A 102 -3.08 -29.90 -5.89
N LYS A 103 -4.00 -29.65 -6.81
CA LYS A 103 -4.76 -30.66 -7.53
C LYS A 103 -4.92 -30.18 -8.96
N ARG A 104 -5.06 -31.13 -9.88
CA ARG A 104 -5.38 -30.84 -11.27
C ARG A 104 -6.82 -30.35 -11.36
N GLU A 105 -7.01 -29.19 -11.95
CA GLU A 105 -8.33 -28.55 -12.08
C GLU A 105 -8.32 -27.65 -13.32
N SER A 106 -9.44 -27.64 -14.06
CA SER A 106 -9.63 -26.77 -15.22
C SER A 106 -10.77 -25.83 -14.92
N LEU A 107 -10.51 -24.52 -14.99
CA LEU A 107 -11.48 -23.46 -14.75
C LEU A 107 -11.78 -22.73 -16.06
N THR A 108 -13.01 -22.28 -16.23
CA THR A 108 -13.41 -21.52 -17.43
C THR A 108 -14.11 -20.21 -17.05
N GLY A 109 -13.96 -19.23 -17.93
CA GLY A 109 -14.53 -17.90 -17.85
C GLY A 109 -14.34 -17.18 -16.52
N ASN A 110 -15.44 -16.83 -15.85
CA ASN A 110 -15.40 -16.01 -14.64
C ASN A 110 -14.62 -16.66 -13.48
N ALA A 111 -14.55 -18.00 -13.43
CA ALA A 111 -13.77 -18.69 -12.39
C ALA A 111 -12.27 -18.37 -12.47
N THR A 112 -11.73 -18.20 -13.69
CA THR A 112 -10.35 -17.75 -13.94
C THR A 112 -10.09 -16.38 -13.30
N LEU A 113 -11.04 -15.45 -13.42
CA LEU A 113 -10.89 -14.08 -12.93
C LEU A 113 -11.05 -13.95 -11.41
N HIS A 114 -11.71 -14.93 -10.77
CA HIS A 114 -11.70 -15.06 -9.32
C HIS A 114 -10.33 -15.52 -8.80
N LEU A 115 -9.64 -16.39 -9.54
CA LEU A 115 -8.29 -16.83 -9.21
C LEU A 115 -7.26 -15.71 -9.39
N TYR A 116 -7.46 -14.86 -10.39
CA TYR A 116 -6.58 -13.71 -10.70
C TYR A 116 -7.32 -12.37 -10.61
N PRO A 117 -7.52 -11.79 -9.42
CA PRO A 117 -8.24 -10.53 -9.25
C PRO A 117 -7.64 -9.34 -10.03
N HIS A 118 -6.33 -9.36 -10.29
CA HIS A 118 -5.65 -8.33 -11.07
C HIS A 118 -5.95 -8.42 -12.58
N PHE A 119 -6.46 -9.56 -13.05
CA PHE A 119 -6.92 -9.73 -14.43
C PHE A 119 -8.41 -9.42 -14.61
N LYS A 120 -9.13 -9.03 -13.55
CA LYS A 120 -10.55 -8.62 -13.65
C LYS A 120 -10.85 -7.57 -14.72
N PRO A 121 -9.99 -6.56 -14.97
CA PRO A 121 -10.26 -5.59 -16.03
C PRO A 121 -10.32 -6.22 -17.44
N LEU A 122 -9.86 -7.47 -17.65
CA LEU A 122 -10.10 -8.19 -18.91
C LEU A 122 -11.58 -8.34 -19.25
N GLN A 123 -12.48 -8.30 -18.26
CA GLN A 123 -13.92 -8.38 -18.50
C GLN A 123 -14.46 -7.18 -19.29
N GLU A 124 -13.73 -6.06 -19.32
CA GLU A 124 -14.11 -4.87 -20.08
C GLU A 124 -14.07 -5.13 -21.59
N PHE A 125 -13.23 -6.06 -22.03
CA PHE A 125 -13.21 -6.53 -23.42
C PHE A 125 -14.41 -7.46 -23.68
N LYS A 126 -15.36 -6.95 -24.47
CA LYS A 126 -16.58 -7.69 -24.83
C LYS A 126 -16.23 -9.05 -25.45
N GLY A 127 -16.82 -10.11 -24.89
CA GLY A 127 -16.62 -11.49 -25.37
C GLY A 127 -15.42 -12.22 -24.77
N VAL A 128 -14.40 -11.54 -24.23
CA VAL A 128 -13.18 -12.20 -23.71
C VAL A 128 -13.49 -13.23 -22.64
N SER A 129 -14.41 -12.93 -21.74
CA SER A 129 -14.74 -13.80 -20.59
C SER A 129 -15.18 -15.21 -20.99
N GLU A 130 -15.73 -15.43 -22.18
CA GLU A 130 -16.12 -16.78 -22.65
C GLU A 130 -14.93 -17.58 -23.18
N TYR A 131 -13.83 -16.90 -23.48
CA TYR A 131 -12.60 -17.44 -24.06
C TYR A 131 -11.41 -17.32 -23.10
N LEU A 132 -11.69 -17.36 -21.78
CA LEU A 132 -10.66 -17.49 -20.74
C LEU A 132 -10.73 -18.89 -20.13
N GLY A 133 -9.58 -19.57 -20.06
CA GLY A 133 -9.43 -20.83 -19.34
C GLY A 133 -8.25 -20.76 -18.36
N THR A 134 -8.33 -21.48 -17.26
CA THR A 134 -7.17 -21.77 -16.41
C THR A 134 -6.99 -23.26 -16.27
N GLU A 135 -5.80 -23.75 -16.59
CA GLU A 135 -5.37 -25.11 -16.33
C GLU A 135 -4.43 -25.13 -15.12
N ILE A 136 -4.85 -25.80 -14.06
CA ILE A 136 -4.08 -26.01 -12.85
C ILE A 136 -3.48 -27.41 -12.90
N CYS A 137 -2.17 -27.51 -12.71
CA CYS A 137 -1.45 -28.79 -12.67
C CYS A 137 -0.60 -28.91 -11.41
N THR A 138 -0.13 -30.13 -11.11
CA THR A 138 0.62 -30.42 -9.88
C THR A 138 2.13 -30.40 -10.07
N SER A 139 2.61 -30.28 -11.31
CA SER A 139 4.03 -30.23 -11.62
C SER A 139 4.77 -29.13 -10.87
N ARG A 140 6.02 -29.43 -10.54
CA ARG A 140 7.01 -28.53 -9.93
C ARG A 140 8.32 -28.49 -10.73
N GLN A 141 8.32 -29.06 -11.94
CA GLN A 141 9.50 -29.10 -12.79
C GLN A 141 9.93 -27.70 -13.21
N LYS A 142 11.24 -27.50 -13.42
CA LYS A 142 11.80 -26.24 -13.91
C LYS A 142 11.29 -25.00 -13.13
N ARG A 143 11.13 -25.12 -11.81
CA ARG A 143 10.60 -24.06 -10.92
C ARG A 143 9.20 -23.54 -11.31
N PHE A 144 8.39 -24.36 -11.98
CA PHE A 144 7.05 -24.00 -12.44
C PHE A 144 6.09 -23.58 -11.31
N SER A 145 6.36 -23.96 -10.06
CA SER A 145 5.58 -23.46 -8.90
C SER A 145 5.60 -21.93 -8.76
N LEU A 146 6.62 -21.27 -9.31
CA LEU A 146 6.83 -19.83 -9.31
C LEU A 146 6.35 -19.12 -10.57
N VAL A 147 5.82 -19.87 -11.55
CA VAL A 147 5.44 -19.34 -12.86
C VAL A 147 3.94 -19.51 -13.10
N THR A 148 3.34 -18.53 -13.76
CA THR A 148 2.03 -18.65 -14.41
C THR A 148 2.22 -18.30 -15.87
N PHE A 149 1.97 -19.26 -16.75
CA PHE A 149 2.00 -19.02 -18.18
C PHE A 149 0.66 -18.46 -18.65
N VAL A 150 0.71 -17.53 -19.59
CA VAL A 150 -0.45 -17.04 -20.34
C VAL A 150 -0.23 -17.43 -21.79
N ASP A 151 -0.89 -18.50 -22.23
CA ASP A 151 -0.90 -18.90 -23.62
C ASP A 151 -1.91 -18.05 -24.38
N THR A 152 -1.43 -17.24 -25.33
CA THR A 152 -2.30 -16.42 -26.17
C THR A 152 -2.79 -17.22 -27.38
N PRO A 153 -3.98 -16.92 -27.92
CA PRO A 153 -4.43 -17.51 -29.16
C PRO A 153 -3.39 -17.31 -30.29
N GLY A 154 -3.25 -18.32 -31.16
CA GLY A 154 -2.34 -18.23 -32.29
C GLY A 154 -2.83 -17.18 -33.29
N LEU A 155 -2.00 -16.18 -33.57
CA LEU A 155 -2.36 -15.09 -34.47
C LEU A 155 -2.28 -15.56 -35.93
N VAL A 156 -3.38 -15.36 -36.67
CA VAL A 156 -3.52 -15.66 -38.09
C VAL A 156 -3.77 -14.37 -38.86
N ASP A 157 -3.09 -14.19 -39.98
CA ASP A 157 -3.36 -13.12 -40.94
C ASP A 157 -4.51 -13.53 -41.89
N GLY A 158 -5.39 -12.59 -42.26
CA GLY A 158 -6.51 -12.80 -43.20
C GLY A 158 -7.90 -12.61 -42.60
N ASP A 159 -8.92 -13.32 -43.12
CA ASP A 159 -10.34 -13.17 -42.76
C ASP A 159 -10.75 -13.84 -41.44
N MET A 160 -9.79 -14.37 -40.68
CA MET A 160 -10.06 -15.03 -39.39
C MET A 160 -10.55 -13.99 -38.37
N LYS A 161 -11.82 -14.12 -37.97
CA LYS A 161 -12.45 -13.27 -36.97
C LYS A 161 -12.36 -13.92 -35.61
N TYR A 162 -11.66 -13.27 -34.69
CA TYR A 162 -11.70 -13.61 -33.28
C TYR A 162 -13.02 -13.12 -32.67
N PRO A 163 -13.53 -13.83 -31.66
CA PRO A 163 -14.80 -13.49 -31.00
C PRO A 163 -14.72 -12.21 -30.14
N PHE A 164 -13.52 -11.68 -29.95
CA PHE A 164 -13.23 -10.45 -29.21
C PHE A 164 -12.04 -9.73 -29.84
N ASP A 165 -11.74 -8.51 -29.38
CA ASP A 165 -10.56 -7.74 -29.79
C ASP A 165 -9.29 -8.34 -29.17
N VAL A 166 -8.73 -9.33 -29.87
CA VAL A 166 -7.55 -10.06 -29.43
C VAL A 166 -6.29 -9.20 -29.40
N ASP A 167 -6.18 -8.21 -30.29
CA ASP A 167 -4.99 -7.36 -30.39
C ASP A 167 -4.90 -6.46 -29.15
N GLN A 168 -6.01 -5.79 -28.79
CA GLN A 168 -6.05 -4.97 -27.58
C GLN A 168 -5.91 -5.80 -26.30
N ALA A 169 -6.51 -6.98 -26.25
CA ALA A 169 -6.38 -7.86 -25.09
C ALA A 169 -4.93 -8.35 -24.89
N ILE A 170 -4.20 -8.70 -25.95
CA ILE A 170 -2.77 -9.07 -25.87
C ILE A 170 -1.92 -7.87 -25.44
N LEU A 171 -2.16 -6.68 -26.01
CA LEU A 171 -1.42 -5.47 -25.64
C LEU A 171 -1.59 -5.14 -24.15
N TRP A 172 -2.82 -5.24 -23.66
CA TRP A 172 -3.15 -5.03 -22.25
C TRP A 172 -2.52 -6.09 -21.34
N LEU A 173 -2.59 -7.37 -21.74
CA LEU A 173 -1.96 -8.46 -20.98
C LEU A 173 -0.45 -8.29 -20.89
N GLY A 174 0.19 -7.85 -21.98
CA GLY A 174 1.62 -7.55 -22.01
C GLY A 174 2.04 -6.59 -20.89
N GLU A 175 1.24 -5.55 -20.63
CA GLU A 175 1.55 -4.54 -19.59
C GLU A 175 1.63 -5.13 -18.17
N LEU A 176 0.93 -6.23 -17.91
CA LEU A 176 0.91 -6.88 -16.60
C LEU A 176 1.92 -8.02 -16.45
N CYS A 177 2.49 -8.50 -17.56
CA CYS A 177 3.40 -9.64 -17.56
C CYS A 177 4.83 -9.23 -17.16
N ASP A 178 5.52 -10.14 -16.48
CA ASP A 178 6.92 -9.97 -16.09
C ASP A 178 7.87 -10.30 -17.26
N LEU A 179 7.43 -11.18 -18.17
CA LEU A 179 8.19 -11.63 -19.33
C LEU A 179 7.24 -11.97 -20.48
N ILE A 180 7.64 -11.64 -21.71
CA ILE A 180 6.91 -11.96 -22.94
C ILE A 180 7.82 -12.75 -23.87
N LEU A 181 7.43 -13.99 -24.13
CA LEU A 181 8.12 -14.90 -25.05
C LEU A 181 7.38 -14.87 -26.40
N VAL A 182 8.08 -14.45 -27.45
CA VAL A 182 7.55 -14.37 -28.81
C VAL A 182 8.13 -15.52 -29.62
N PHE A 183 7.26 -16.47 -29.98
CA PHE A 183 7.61 -17.64 -30.78
C PHE A 183 7.30 -17.38 -32.26
N PHE A 184 8.28 -17.63 -33.12
CA PHE A 184 8.13 -17.65 -34.56
C PHE A 184 8.43 -19.03 -35.09
N ASP A 185 7.58 -19.51 -36.01
CA ASP A 185 7.87 -20.69 -36.82
C ASP A 185 8.42 -20.24 -38.18
N PRO A 186 9.72 -20.44 -38.47
CA PRO A 186 10.32 -20.06 -39.74
C PRO A 186 9.82 -20.90 -40.93
N MET A 187 9.29 -22.10 -40.67
CA MET A 187 8.73 -23.01 -41.68
C MET A 187 7.22 -22.79 -41.88
N GLY A 188 6.58 -22.04 -40.98
CA GLY A 188 5.15 -21.78 -41.01
C GLY A 188 4.73 -20.96 -42.24
N GLN A 189 3.73 -21.44 -42.98
CA GLN A 189 3.14 -20.72 -44.12
C GLN A 189 2.28 -19.51 -43.73
N ALA A 190 2.03 -19.32 -42.42
CA ALA A 190 1.23 -18.20 -41.92
C ALA A 190 2.04 -16.90 -42.01
N LEU A 191 1.48 -15.92 -42.72
CA LEU A 191 2.00 -14.56 -42.73
C LEU A 191 2.04 -14.03 -41.27
N CYS A 192 3.11 -13.32 -40.92
CA CYS A 192 3.38 -12.88 -39.54
C CYS A 192 3.08 -11.41 -39.30
N LYS A 193 2.38 -10.72 -40.21
CA LYS A 193 2.22 -9.27 -40.20
C LYS A 193 1.46 -8.79 -38.97
N ARG A 194 0.33 -9.41 -38.62
CA ARG A 194 -0.42 -9.04 -37.41
C ARG A 194 0.38 -9.27 -36.14
N THR A 195 1.07 -10.41 -36.05
CA THR A 195 1.96 -10.73 -34.92
C THR A 195 3.05 -9.66 -34.78
N LEU A 196 3.73 -9.31 -35.87
CA LEU A 196 4.79 -8.30 -35.88
C LEU A 196 4.29 -6.91 -35.49
N ASN A 197 3.11 -6.50 -35.95
CA ASN A 197 2.51 -5.22 -35.55
C ASN A 197 2.23 -5.15 -34.04
N ILE A 198 1.77 -6.24 -33.42
CA ILE A 198 1.54 -6.29 -31.97
C ILE A 198 2.87 -6.29 -31.23
N VAL A 199 3.85 -7.05 -31.72
CA VAL A 199 5.21 -7.09 -31.17
C VAL A 199 5.87 -5.71 -31.20
N GLU A 200 5.73 -4.97 -32.30
CA GLU A 200 6.27 -3.61 -32.42
C GLU A 200 5.70 -2.68 -31.35
N ARG A 201 4.37 -2.70 -31.17
CA ARG A 201 3.68 -1.93 -30.12
C ARG A 201 4.06 -2.36 -28.69
N LEU A 202 4.29 -3.65 -28.47
CA LEU A 202 4.77 -4.15 -27.18
C LEU A 202 6.21 -3.72 -26.95
N ASN A 203 7.06 -3.74 -27.98
CA ASN A 203 8.46 -3.37 -27.87
C ASN A 203 8.65 -1.87 -27.53
N GLU A 204 7.79 -1.00 -28.04
CA GLU A 204 7.78 0.43 -27.69
C GLU A 204 7.57 0.68 -26.19
N LYS A 205 6.79 -0.17 -25.52
CA LYS A 205 6.43 -0.01 -24.09
C LYS A 205 7.20 -0.92 -23.13
N GLN A 206 7.57 -2.13 -23.57
CA GLN A 206 8.02 -3.26 -22.74
C GLN A 206 9.19 -4.03 -23.39
N GLY A 207 9.99 -3.36 -24.21
CA GLY A 207 11.08 -4.02 -24.94
C GLY A 207 12.09 -4.75 -24.05
N ASP A 208 12.26 -4.35 -22.78
CA ASP A 208 13.13 -5.01 -21.80
C ASP A 208 12.65 -6.41 -21.39
N ARG A 209 11.34 -6.65 -21.47
CA ARG A 209 10.68 -7.92 -21.10
C ARG A 209 10.40 -8.83 -22.29
N LEU A 210 10.63 -8.34 -23.50
CA LEU A 210 10.30 -9.05 -24.72
C LEU A 210 11.48 -9.92 -25.19
N ARG A 211 11.22 -11.18 -25.52
CA ARG A 211 12.24 -12.15 -25.93
C ARG A 211 11.77 -12.97 -27.12
N PHE A 212 12.63 -13.13 -28.11
CA PHE A 212 12.31 -13.74 -29.39
C PHE A 212 12.89 -15.14 -29.48
N TYR A 213 12.09 -16.11 -29.94
CA TYR A 213 12.49 -17.49 -30.12
C TYR A 213 12.00 -18.05 -31.44
N LEU A 214 12.86 -18.82 -32.10
CA LEU A 214 12.52 -19.57 -33.31
C LEU A 214 12.17 -20.99 -32.90
N SER A 215 10.89 -21.34 -33.03
CA SER A 215 10.43 -22.72 -32.85
C SER A 215 10.89 -23.60 -34.02
N LYS A 216 10.98 -24.91 -33.78
CA LYS A 216 11.31 -25.94 -34.81
C LYS A 216 12.66 -25.73 -35.51
N ALA A 217 13.62 -25.10 -34.83
CA ALA A 217 14.95 -24.87 -35.38
C ALA A 217 15.75 -26.18 -35.58
N ASP A 218 15.34 -27.28 -34.94
CA ASP A 218 15.87 -28.64 -35.15
C ASP A 218 15.64 -29.13 -36.59
N GLU A 219 14.56 -28.71 -37.25
CA GLU A 219 14.33 -28.98 -38.67
C GLU A 219 15.34 -28.22 -39.57
N ALA A 220 16.01 -27.19 -39.02
CA ALA A 220 16.97 -26.33 -39.73
C ALA A 220 18.45 -26.54 -39.31
N GLY A 221 18.77 -27.39 -38.33
CA GLY A 221 20.15 -27.72 -37.93
C GLY A 221 20.36 -28.09 -36.44
N GLY A 222 21.59 -28.42 -36.06
CA GLY A 222 21.95 -29.02 -34.75
C GLY A 222 22.06 -28.08 -33.54
N GLU A 223 21.45 -26.89 -33.55
CA GLU A 223 21.53 -25.90 -32.44
C GLU A 223 20.24 -25.76 -31.60
N SER A 224 19.25 -26.62 -31.80
CA SER A 224 17.92 -26.55 -31.15
C SER A 224 17.98 -26.56 -29.62
N ASP A 225 18.85 -27.38 -29.03
CA ASP A 225 18.93 -27.55 -27.58
C ASP A 225 19.40 -26.26 -26.88
N ARG A 226 20.24 -25.45 -27.54
CA ARG A 226 20.77 -24.20 -26.98
C ARG A 226 19.69 -23.15 -26.78
N GLN A 227 18.73 -23.07 -27.70
CA GLN A 227 17.65 -22.06 -27.63
C GLN A 227 16.67 -22.38 -26.50
N ILE A 228 16.32 -23.65 -26.32
CA ILE A 228 15.40 -24.06 -25.25
C ILE A 228 16.03 -23.82 -23.88
N ASP A 229 17.32 -24.15 -23.72
CA ASP A 229 18.07 -23.85 -22.50
C ASP A 229 18.13 -22.35 -22.22
N GLU A 230 18.28 -21.51 -23.26
CA GLU A 230 18.26 -20.06 -23.13
C GLU A 230 16.88 -19.54 -22.65
N VAL A 231 15.77 -20.12 -23.13
CA VAL A 231 14.42 -19.79 -22.63
C VAL A 231 14.32 -20.10 -21.14
N CYS A 232 14.74 -21.30 -20.73
CA CYS A 232 14.72 -21.71 -19.32
C CYS A 232 15.55 -20.78 -18.44
N ARG A 233 16.79 -20.46 -18.85
CA ARG A 233 17.66 -19.51 -18.15
C ARG A 233 17.04 -18.12 -18.05
N THR A 234 16.35 -17.67 -19.09
CA THR A 234 15.66 -16.38 -19.11
C THR A 234 14.51 -16.36 -18.11
N ILE A 235 13.70 -17.42 -18.05
CA ILE A 235 12.62 -17.55 -17.06
C ILE A 235 13.22 -17.57 -15.64
N GLU A 236 14.25 -18.36 -15.40
CA GLU A 236 14.93 -18.44 -14.10
C GLU A 236 15.51 -17.10 -13.65
N LYS A 237 16.14 -16.36 -14.57
CA LYS A 237 16.64 -15.01 -14.31
C LYS A 237 15.51 -14.07 -13.92
N THR A 238 14.37 -14.12 -14.61
CA THR A 238 13.19 -13.31 -14.28
C THR A 238 12.63 -13.68 -12.90
N ILE A 239 12.58 -14.98 -12.55
CA ILE A 239 12.17 -15.42 -11.21
C ILE A 239 13.10 -14.80 -10.16
N ASN A 240 14.42 -14.96 -10.33
CA ASN A 240 15.42 -14.45 -9.40
C ASN A 240 15.34 -12.93 -9.24
N GLN A 241 15.16 -12.21 -10.35
CA GLN A 241 14.98 -10.76 -10.32
C GLN A 241 13.70 -10.36 -9.56
N THR A 242 12.60 -11.09 -9.74
CA THR A 242 11.35 -10.83 -9.02
C THR A 242 11.48 -11.09 -7.52
N VAL A 243 12.21 -12.13 -7.12
CA VAL A 243 12.50 -12.41 -5.69
C VAL A 243 13.29 -11.25 -5.08
N GLN A 244 14.36 -10.81 -5.73
CA GLN A 244 15.15 -9.65 -5.29
C GLN A 244 14.31 -8.38 -5.22
N ASN A 245 13.55 -8.07 -6.27
CA ASN A 245 12.68 -6.89 -6.33
C ASN A 245 11.62 -6.90 -5.24
N THR A 246 11.10 -8.09 -4.88
CA THR A 246 10.14 -8.26 -3.79
C THR A 246 10.79 -8.00 -2.42
N LEU A 247 11.99 -8.52 -2.19
CA LEU A 247 12.74 -8.28 -0.94
C LEU A 247 13.14 -6.81 -0.78
N ASN A 248 13.50 -6.14 -1.88
CA ASN A 248 13.83 -4.71 -1.89
C ASN A 248 12.58 -3.84 -1.68
N SER A 249 11.46 -4.19 -2.34
CA SER A 249 10.18 -3.51 -2.13
C SER A 249 9.69 -3.65 -0.68
N LEU A 250 9.85 -4.84 -0.08
CA LEU A 250 9.52 -5.07 1.33
C LEU A 250 10.30 -4.13 2.25
N GLU A 251 11.60 -3.94 2.01
CA GLU A 251 12.41 -3.00 2.80
C GLU A 251 11.96 -1.55 2.61
N LYS A 252 11.71 -1.16 1.36
CA LYS A 252 11.21 0.19 1.03
C LYS A 252 9.89 0.47 1.74
N ASP A 253 8.94 -0.46 1.68
CA ASP A 253 7.62 -0.31 2.32
C ASP A 253 7.73 -0.27 3.84
N CYS A 254 8.60 -1.07 4.44
CA CYS A 254 8.88 -1.01 5.89
C CYS A 254 9.43 0.37 6.30
N ASN A 255 10.32 0.95 5.49
CA ASN A 255 10.88 2.27 5.75
C ASN A 255 9.81 3.36 5.58
N LEU A 256 8.97 3.28 4.55
CA LEU A 256 7.84 4.21 4.34
C LEU A 256 6.85 4.17 5.52
N ILE A 257 6.50 2.98 6.01
CA ILE A 257 5.65 2.85 7.20
C ILE A 257 6.33 3.47 8.42
N THR A 258 7.63 3.16 8.62
CA THR A 258 8.41 3.66 9.77
C THR A 258 8.42 5.19 9.78
N GLU A 259 8.66 5.81 8.62
CA GLU A 259 8.67 7.26 8.45
C GLU A 259 7.29 7.87 8.70
N ALA A 260 6.24 7.33 8.08
CA ALA A 260 4.87 7.82 8.25
C ALA A 260 4.36 7.71 9.70
N VAL A 261 4.68 6.61 10.40
CA VAL A 261 4.35 6.46 11.83
C VAL A 261 5.13 7.47 12.67
N THR A 262 6.42 7.63 12.41
CA THR A 262 7.28 8.57 13.15
C THR A 262 6.81 10.01 12.95
N GLU A 263 6.49 10.40 11.71
CA GLU A 263 5.96 11.71 11.38
C GLU A 263 4.61 11.96 12.08
N THR A 264 3.70 10.98 12.05
CA THR A 264 2.41 11.06 12.73
C THR A 264 2.58 11.28 14.24
N LEU A 265 3.51 10.56 14.88
CA LEU A 265 3.81 10.71 16.31
C LEU A 265 4.49 12.04 16.63
N GLN A 266 5.39 12.52 15.77
CA GLN A 266 6.06 13.81 15.92
C GLN A 266 5.07 14.98 15.78
N ASN A 267 4.22 14.93 14.74
CA ASN A 267 3.16 15.91 14.51
C ASN A 267 2.18 15.98 15.68
N ASP A 268 1.80 14.83 16.26
CA ASP A 268 0.95 14.79 17.44
C ASP A 268 1.64 15.38 18.68
N ARG A 269 2.93 15.06 18.91
CA ARG A 269 3.71 15.67 20.00
C ARG A 269 3.78 17.19 19.86
N GLN A 270 3.97 17.68 18.63
CA GLN A 270 4.01 19.11 18.35
C GLN A 270 2.65 19.77 18.57
N CYS A 271 1.56 19.20 18.04
CA CYS A 271 0.20 19.64 18.30
C CYS A 271 -0.15 19.66 19.79
N SER A 272 0.32 18.68 20.57
CA SER A 272 0.12 18.63 22.02
C SER A 272 0.83 19.79 22.74
N LYS A 273 2.08 20.10 22.37
CA LYS A 273 2.83 21.24 22.90
C LYS A 273 2.15 22.57 22.54
N ASP A 274 1.71 22.71 21.29
CA ASP A 274 1.02 23.91 20.82
C ASP A 274 -0.33 24.08 21.51
N ASN A 275 -1.09 23.00 21.73
CA ASN A 275 -2.32 23.00 22.49
C ASN A 275 -2.10 23.39 23.96
N ARG A 276 -1.02 22.91 24.58
CA ARG A 276 -0.65 23.31 25.95
C ARG A 276 -0.30 24.80 26.01
N ARG A 277 0.44 25.31 25.03
CA ARG A 277 0.79 26.73 24.91
C ARG A 277 -0.44 27.60 24.66
N ALA A 278 -1.36 27.14 23.81
CA ALA A 278 -2.63 27.79 23.50
C ALA A 278 -3.53 27.88 24.74
N ARG A 279 -3.66 26.78 25.50
CA ARG A 279 -4.39 26.78 26.80
C ARG A 279 -3.77 27.72 27.82
N PHE A 280 -2.44 27.72 27.94
CA PHE A 280 -1.75 28.62 28.87
C PHE A 280 -1.94 30.09 28.48
N LYS A 281 -1.72 30.44 27.21
CA LYS A 281 -1.96 31.79 26.69
C LYS A 281 -3.40 32.24 26.89
N GLY A 282 -4.37 31.39 26.53
CA GLY A 282 -5.79 31.66 26.74
C GLY A 282 -6.14 31.85 28.21
N CYS A 283 -5.56 31.05 29.12
CA CYS A 283 -5.76 31.18 30.56
C CYS A 283 -5.19 32.49 31.10
N CYS A 284 -3.96 32.86 30.75
CA CYS A 284 -3.36 34.14 31.17
C CYS A 284 -4.15 35.34 30.66
N LEU A 285 -4.54 35.35 29.39
CA LEU A 285 -5.36 36.42 28.81
C LEU A 285 -6.76 36.47 29.44
N GLY A 286 -7.35 35.32 29.75
CA GLY A 286 -8.62 35.22 30.47
C GLY A 286 -8.53 35.80 31.88
N MET A 287 -7.49 35.43 32.65
CA MET A 287 -7.28 35.98 34.00
C MET A 287 -7.11 37.50 33.97
N MET A 288 -6.30 38.03 33.04
CA MET A 288 -6.17 39.48 32.86
C MET A 288 -7.50 40.14 32.50
N GLY A 289 -8.30 39.49 31.65
CA GLY A 289 -9.65 39.94 31.29
C GLY A 289 -10.60 40.05 32.49
N PHE A 290 -10.50 39.17 33.49
CA PHE A 290 -11.35 39.20 34.69
C PHE A 290 -10.78 40.05 35.84
N ILE A 291 -9.45 40.15 35.97
CA ILE A 291 -8.80 40.91 37.05
C ILE A 291 -9.01 42.42 36.87
N VAL A 292 -8.94 42.93 35.62
CA VAL A 292 -9.09 44.37 35.34
C VAL A 292 -10.45 44.93 35.78
N PRO A 293 -11.60 44.31 35.43
CA PRO A 293 -12.91 44.74 35.92
C PRO A 293 -13.11 44.54 37.42
N LEU A 294 -12.54 43.47 38.00
CA LEU A 294 -12.63 43.21 39.44
C LEU A 294 -11.92 44.31 40.23
N LEU A 295 -10.71 44.70 39.81
CA LEU A 295 -9.97 45.82 40.40
C LEU A 295 -10.73 47.14 40.24
N LEU A 296 -11.29 47.39 39.04
CA LEU A 296 -12.12 48.58 38.80
C LEU A 296 -13.33 48.63 39.73
N LEU A 297 -14.04 47.50 39.90
CA LEU A 297 -15.17 47.37 40.81
C LEU A 297 -14.74 47.64 42.26
N THR A 298 -13.61 47.09 42.71
CA THR A 298 -13.11 47.33 44.08
C THR A 298 -12.78 48.81 44.32
N VAL A 299 -12.18 49.50 43.35
CA VAL A 299 -11.89 50.95 43.44
C VAL A 299 -13.18 51.76 43.48
N LEU A 300 -14.17 51.44 42.65
CA LEU A 300 -15.48 52.10 42.62
C LEU A 300 -16.28 51.90 43.92
N VAL A 301 -16.30 50.67 44.44
CA VAL A 301 -17.01 50.31 45.68
C VAL A 301 -16.34 50.94 46.90
N LEU A 302 -15.00 50.96 46.98
CA LEU A 302 -14.29 51.63 48.07
C LEU A 302 -14.39 53.16 48.01
N GLY A 303 -14.49 53.73 46.80
CA GLY A 303 -14.67 55.18 46.63
C GLY A 303 -16.09 55.68 46.88
N SER A 304 -17.10 54.80 46.83
CA SER A 304 -18.52 55.16 47.00
C SER A 304 -19.14 54.77 48.33
N LEU A 305 -18.57 53.79 49.06
CA LEU A 305 -19.05 53.38 50.37
C LEU A 305 -18.49 54.27 51.49
N SER A 306 -19.33 54.56 52.49
CA SER A 306 -18.87 55.25 53.71
C SER A 306 -17.95 54.35 54.52
N LYS A 307 -16.91 54.93 55.15
CA LYS A 307 -15.94 54.21 55.98
C LYS A 307 -16.60 53.38 57.09
N GLU A 308 -17.73 53.85 57.61
CA GLU A 308 -18.51 53.19 58.66
C GLU A 308 -19.09 51.83 58.22
N VAL A 309 -19.55 51.72 56.97
CA VAL A 309 -20.08 50.45 56.42
C VAL A 309 -18.94 49.48 56.08
N LEU A 310 -17.78 49.99 55.68
CA LEU A 310 -16.60 49.17 55.37
C LEU A 310 -16.00 48.51 56.62
N VAL A 311 -15.97 49.26 57.73
CA VAL A 311 -15.50 48.78 59.05
C VAL A 311 -16.44 47.73 59.64
N LEU A 312 -17.76 47.88 59.44
CA LEU A 312 -18.76 46.91 59.90
C LEU A 312 -18.64 45.53 59.21
N MET A 313 -18.19 45.50 57.94
CA MET A 313 -18.16 44.27 57.11
C MET A 313 -16.81 43.54 57.13
N LEU A 314 -15.68 44.25 57.22
CA LEU A 314 -14.33 43.65 57.18
C LEU A 314 -13.58 43.69 58.52
N GLY A 315 -14.06 44.44 59.51
CA GLY A 315 -13.36 44.72 60.77
C GLY A 315 -12.18 45.69 60.62
N ASP A 316 -11.78 46.34 61.72
CA ASP A 316 -10.77 47.42 61.72
C ASP A 316 -9.45 47.03 61.04
N ALA A 317 -8.93 45.83 61.33
CA ALA A 317 -7.67 45.34 60.75
C ALA A 317 -7.77 45.05 59.24
N GLY A 318 -8.95 44.62 58.77
CA GLY A 318 -9.20 44.33 57.36
C GLY A 318 -9.35 45.60 56.53
N THR A 319 -10.07 46.60 57.06
CA THR A 319 -10.26 47.92 56.44
C THR A 319 -8.93 48.66 56.32
N GLU A 320 -8.08 48.61 57.34
CA GLU A 320 -6.78 49.29 57.35
C GLU A 320 -5.81 48.68 56.31
N ALA A 321 -5.71 47.34 56.26
CA ALA A 321 -4.88 46.64 55.27
C ALA A 321 -5.36 46.89 53.82
N LEU A 322 -6.67 46.84 53.58
CA LEU A 322 -7.24 47.08 52.24
C LEU A 322 -6.99 48.53 51.80
N SER A 323 -7.12 49.49 52.72
CA SER A 323 -6.84 50.90 52.44
C SER A 323 -5.38 51.14 52.05
N LEU A 324 -4.42 50.43 52.65
CA LEU A 324 -2.99 50.56 52.34
C LEU A 324 -2.68 50.16 50.90
N TYR A 325 -3.25 49.04 50.42
CA TYR A 325 -3.00 48.54 49.06
C TYR A 325 -3.76 49.30 47.98
N VAL A 326 -4.95 49.83 48.30
CA VAL A 326 -5.84 50.49 47.33
C VAL A 326 -5.67 52.02 47.30
N ALA A 327 -5.10 52.63 48.35
CA ALA A 327 -4.93 54.09 48.47
C ALA A 327 -4.15 54.76 47.33
N PRO A 328 -3.03 54.20 46.79
CA PRO A 328 -2.34 54.81 45.67
C PRO A 328 -3.21 54.86 44.40
N ALA A 329 -4.00 53.81 44.17
CA ALA A 329 -4.87 53.71 43.01
C ALA A 329 -6.08 54.66 43.12
N VAL A 330 -6.68 54.77 44.31
CA VAL A 330 -7.79 55.70 44.58
C VAL A 330 -7.33 57.14 44.47
N LYS A 331 -6.19 57.52 45.04
CA LYS A 331 -5.65 58.88 44.92
C LYS A 331 -5.31 59.26 43.47
N ALA A 332 -4.74 58.32 42.70
CA ALA A 332 -4.49 58.53 41.29
C ALA A 332 -5.80 58.72 40.51
N PHE A 333 -6.84 57.95 40.86
CA PHE A 333 -8.17 58.08 40.25
C PHE A 333 -8.86 59.41 40.60
N GLU A 334 -8.79 59.86 41.85
CA GLU A 334 -9.33 61.15 42.31
C GLU A 334 -8.58 62.38 41.76
N SER A 335 -7.32 62.21 41.33
CA SER A 335 -6.53 63.31 40.72
C SER A 335 -6.95 63.66 39.29
N LEU A 336 -7.80 62.84 38.66
CA LEU A 336 -8.33 63.04 37.31
C LEU A 336 -9.66 63.80 37.33
N SER A 337 -9.92 64.60 36.28
CA SER A 337 -11.22 65.26 36.10
C SER A 337 -12.35 64.24 35.92
N VAL A 338 -13.58 64.62 36.29
CA VAL A 338 -14.77 63.72 36.25
C VAL A 338 -15.02 63.14 34.86
N ASP A 339 -14.84 63.93 33.80
CA ASP A 339 -14.94 63.45 32.42
C ASP A 339 -13.84 62.42 32.07
N ALA A 340 -12.61 62.66 32.53
CA ALA A 340 -11.48 61.75 32.30
C ALA A 340 -11.63 60.43 33.08
N GLN A 341 -12.22 60.46 34.29
CA GLN A 341 -12.56 59.27 35.06
C GLN A 341 -13.53 58.37 34.29
N LEU A 342 -14.59 58.94 33.70
CA LEU A 342 -15.59 58.19 32.94
C LEU A 342 -14.97 57.52 31.69
N TYR A 343 -14.17 58.24 30.92
CA TYR A 343 -13.47 57.69 29.75
C TYR A 343 -12.44 56.62 30.14
N SER A 344 -11.73 56.79 31.27
CA SER A 344 -10.76 55.81 31.76
C SER A 344 -11.41 54.49 32.18
N CYS A 345 -12.55 54.55 32.89
CA CYS A 345 -13.34 53.37 33.24
C CYS A 345 -13.88 52.66 31.99
N GLY A 346 -14.46 53.40 31.05
CA GLY A 346 -14.96 52.83 29.79
C GLY A 346 -13.85 52.17 28.97
N GLY A 347 -12.66 52.80 28.89
CA GLY A 347 -11.49 52.26 28.22
C GLY A 347 -10.96 50.95 28.86
N LEU A 348 -10.93 50.88 30.20
CA LEU A 348 -10.51 49.67 30.92
C LEU A 348 -11.49 48.50 30.74
N VAL A 349 -12.80 48.76 30.74
CA VAL A 349 -13.83 47.75 30.47
C VAL A 349 -13.73 47.25 29.02
N PHE A 350 -13.53 48.16 28.06
CA PHE A 350 -13.32 47.79 26.66
C PHE A 350 -12.05 46.95 26.47
N LEU A 351 -10.96 47.31 27.14
CA LEU A 351 -9.70 46.56 27.12
C LEU A 351 -9.86 45.14 27.72
N SER A 352 -10.61 45.01 28.82
CA SER A 352 -10.99 43.72 29.41
C SER A 352 -11.78 42.87 28.41
N PHE A 353 -12.75 43.45 27.72
CA PHE A 353 -13.53 42.76 26.69
C PHE A 353 -12.65 42.27 25.53
N ILE A 354 -11.69 43.08 25.09
CA ILE A 354 -10.68 42.69 24.09
C ILE A 354 -9.86 41.50 24.60
N PHE A 355 -9.39 41.51 25.85
CA PHE A 355 -8.64 40.38 26.40
C PHE A 355 -9.46 39.09 26.47
N LEU A 356 -10.75 39.18 26.81
CA LEU A 356 -11.66 38.01 26.82
C LEU A 356 -11.90 37.48 25.39
N LEU A 357 -12.04 38.36 24.40
CA LEU A 357 -12.13 37.96 22.99
C LEU A 357 -10.84 37.25 22.52
N LEU A 358 -9.67 37.84 22.80
CA LEU A 358 -8.38 37.25 22.45
C LEU A 358 -8.13 35.92 23.18
N ALA A 359 -8.57 35.80 24.43
CA ALA A 359 -8.54 34.54 25.17
C ALA A 359 -9.37 33.47 24.46
N ARG A 360 -10.59 33.79 24.03
CA ARG A 360 -11.47 32.86 23.29
C ARG A 360 -10.85 32.38 21.98
N PHE A 361 -10.18 33.24 21.22
CA PHE A 361 -9.44 32.84 20.02
C PHE A 361 -8.23 31.96 20.35
N SER A 362 -7.54 32.25 21.45
CA SER A 362 -6.36 31.51 21.90
C SER A 362 -6.66 30.10 22.43
N PHE A 363 -7.90 29.81 22.84
CA PHE A 363 -8.30 28.47 23.32
C PHE A 363 -8.57 27.44 22.21
N ARG A 364 -8.50 27.83 20.92
CA ARG A 364 -8.69 26.88 19.82
C ARG A 364 -7.58 25.83 19.84
N THR A 365 -7.93 24.59 20.18
CA THR A 365 -7.01 23.46 20.20
C THR A 365 -7.23 22.56 19.00
N LYS A 366 -6.15 21.93 18.53
CA LYS A 366 -6.18 20.92 17.46
C LYS A 366 -6.43 19.53 18.06
N SER A 367 -7.02 18.62 17.28
CA SER A 367 -7.19 17.23 17.70
C SER A 367 -5.82 16.56 17.93
N THR A 368 -5.70 15.75 18.97
CA THR A 368 -4.50 14.97 19.30
C THR A 368 -4.89 13.51 19.55
N LEU A 369 -3.98 12.60 19.25
CA LEU A 369 -4.15 11.17 19.48
C LEU A 369 -4.30 10.85 20.97
N SER A 370 -5.16 9.88 21.28
CA SER A 370 -5.29 9.34 22.63
C SER A 370 -4.03 8.56 23.05
N GLY A 371 -3.75 8.47 24.35
CA GLY A 371 -2.60 7.71 24.84
C GLY A 371 -2.60 6.23 24.41
N LYS A 372 -3.78 5.62 24.30
CA LYS A 372 -3.95 4.24 23.78
C LYS A 372 -3.53 4.13 22.31
N GLN A 373 -3.97 5.08 21.47
CA GLN A 373 -3.61 5.10 20.05
C GLN A 373 -2.10 5.29 19.85
N LYS A 374 -1.47 6.18 20.63
CA LYS A 374 -0.01 6.37 20.59
C LYS A 374 0.75 5.09 20.93
N ARG A 375 0.31 4.38 21.99
CA ARG A 375 0.91 3.12 22.40
C ARG A 375 0.75 2.04 21.32
N GLN A 376 -0.44 1.90 20.74
CA GLN A 376 -0.69 0.95 19.65
C GLN A 376 0.15 1.25 18.40
N LEU A 377 0.32 2.53 18.03
CA LEU A 377 1.19 2.92 16.92
C LEU A 377 2.66 2.60 17.22
N GLN A 378 3.10 2.81 18.47
CA GLN A 378 4.46 2.48 18.89
C GLN A 378 4.72 0.97 18.86
N GLU A 379 3.79 0.15 19.37
CA GLU A 379 3.88 -1.32 19.34
C GLU A 379 3.93 -1.85 17.89
N LYS A 380 3.14 -1.24 16.98
CA LYS A 380 3.19 -1.58 15.54
C LYS A 380 4.51 -1.17 14.88
N LEU A 381 5.06 -0.02 15.27
CA LEU A 381 6.37 0.44 14.78
C LEU A 381 7.49 -0.52 15.18
N GLU A 382 7.50 -0.92 16.45
CA GLU A 382 8.45 -1.89 17.00
C GLU A 382 8.34 -3.24 16.29
N TYR A 383 7.12 -3.73 16.04
CA TYR A 383 6.89 -4.92 15.24
C TYR A 383 7.51 -4.83 13.82
N VAL A 384 7.29 -3.71 13.11
CA VAL A 384 7.87 -3.52 11.77
C VAL A 384 9.40 -3.48 11.82
N GLN A 385 9.97 -2.77 12.79
CA GLN A 385 11.42 -2.59 12.90
C GLN A 385 12.15 -3.83 13.39
N GLU A 386 11.63 -4.55 14.39
CA GLU A 386 12.32 -5.66 15.01
C GLU A 386 11.95 -6.99 14.35
N VAL A 387 10.67 -7.23 14.09
CA VAL A 387 10.21 -8.53 13.59
C VAL A 387 10.32 -8.60 12.07
N VAL A 388 9.74 -7.63 11.35
CA VAL A 388 9.66 -7.69 9.88
C VAL A 388 11.03 -7.48 9.24
N LYS A 389 11.81 -6.48 9.69
CA LYS A 389 13.17 -6.28 9.15
C LYS A 389 14.12 -7.42 9.47
N SER A 390 14.02 -8.02 10.67
CA SER A 390 14.81 -9.21 11.03
C SER A 390 14.46 -10.41 10.15
N LYS A 391 13.16 -10.68 9.94
CA LYS A 391 12.70 -11.72 9.00
C LYS A 391 13.18 -11.44 7.58
N LYS A 392 13.13 -10.19 7.09
CA LYS A 392 13.67 -9.82 5.78
C LYS A 392 15.16 -10.10 5.67
N LYS A 393 15.95 -9.78 6.70
CA LYS A 393 17.39 -10.06 6.72
C LYS A 393 17.65 -11.56 6.61
N HIS A 394 16.93 -12.37 7.36
CA HIS A 394 17.01 -13.83 7.28
C HIS A 394 16.67 -14.35 5.87
N LEU A 395 15.55 -13.91 5.29
CA LEU A 395 15.15 -14.33 3.93
C LEU A 395 16.17 -13.90 2.86
N TYR A 396 16.79 -12.74 3.04
CA TYR A 396 17.82 -12.24 2.12
C TYR A 396 19.13 -13.04 2.25
N GLU A 397 19.52 -13.43 3.47
CA GLU A 397 20.66 -14.32 3.69
C GLU A 397 20.43 -15.70 3.09
N GLU A 398 19.22 -16.26 3.22
CA GLU A 398 18.85 -17.53 2.56
C GLU A 398 18.94 -17.43 1.04
N TYR A 399 18.40 -16.34 0.46
CA TYR A 399 18.47 -16.07 -0.97
C TYR A 399 19.92 -15.99 -1.49
N LEU A 400 20.80 -15.28 -0.76
CA LEU A 400 22.21 -15.16 -1.12
C LEU A 400 22.94 -16.50 -1.01
N ARG A 401 22.68 -17.31 0.04
CA ARG A 401 23.30 -18.63 0.19
C ARG A 401 22.96 -19.55 -0.98
N GLN A 402 21.71 -19.53 -1.44
CA GLN A 402 21.30 -20.26 -2.64
C GLN A 402 22.02 -19.71 -3.88
N SER A 403 22.01 -18.40 -4.07
CA SER A 403 22.60 -17.76 -5.26
C SER A 403 24.11 -18.03 -5.38
N VAL A 404 24.83 -18.06 -4.26
CA VAL A 404 26.27 -18.39 -4.21
C VAL A 404 26.49 -19.89 -4.41
N GLY A 405 25.68 -20.75 -3.79
CA GLY A 405 25.76 -22.20 -4.00
C GLY A 405 25.49 -22.63 -5.44
N ASP A 406 24.61 -21.92 -6.14
CA ASP A 406 24.34 -22.14 -7.57
C ASP A 406 25.46 -21.60 -8.48
N GLN A 407 26.27 -20.64 -8.01
CA GLN A 407 27.45 -20.12 -8.73
C GLN A 407 28.67 -21.03 -8.59
N ASP A 408 28.83 -21.71 -7.45
CA ASP A 408 29.95 -22.63 -7.21
C ASP A 408 29.76 -24.02 -7.86
N MET A 409 28.54 -24.32 -8.34
CA MET A 409 28.15 -25.61 -8.96
C MET A 409 28.04 -25.56 -10.49
N ASN A 410 28.24 -24.39 -11.12
CA ASN A 410 28.36 -24.20 -12.58
C ASN A 410 29.82 -23.90 -12.94
#